data_AF-A0AAV2R8B7-F1
#
_entry.id   AF-A0AAV2R8B7-F1
#
_cell.length_a   1.000
_cell.length_b   1.000
_cell.length_c   1.000
_cell.angle_alpha   90.00
_cell.angle_beta   90.00
_cell.angle_gamma   90.00
#
_symmetry.space_group_name_H-M   'P 1'
#
loop_
_entity.id
_entity.type
_entity.pdbx_description
1 polymer ?
#
loop_
_entity_poly.entity_id
_entity_poly.type
_entity_poly.pdbx_seq_one_letter_code
_entity_poly.pdbx_strand_id
1 'polypeptide(L)'
;VSLSLLAIIMVKITVLLLVLGVVAAVKGRWTPDTRAIQHTRLFSDQNGMGTYLDVDNYVPVLAENDFDDETECVCETGIWFYYEHEQYNQSPGQVFWYHGIDYCSNFASHYANTASSLRFAGDPSNLNGDTWTVYQEIIYNGHFKRFLRSLRLTVQKLGNFITKVH
;
A
#
# COMPACT_ATOMS: atom_id res chain seq x y z
N VAL A 1 33.58 40.10 26.54
CA VAL A 1 32.71 39.65 25.42
C VAL A 1 31.79 40.80 25.08
N SER A 2 31.83 41.32 23.85
CA SER A 2 30.95 42.44 23.46
C SER A 2 29.49 41.99 23.40
N LEU A 3 28.56 42.90 23.69
CA LEU A 3 27.11 42.65 23.57
C LEU A 3 26.74 42.09 22.17
N SER A 4 27.48 42.46 21.13
CA SER A 4 27.31 41.93 19.77
C SER A 4 27.61 40.44 19.64
N LEU A 5 28.63 39.93 20.34
CA LEU A 5 28.98 38.51 20.30
C LEU A 5 27.93 37.65 21.02
N LEU A 6 27.41 38.15 22.15
CA LEU A 6 26.31 37.51 22.88
C LEU A 6 25.03 37.44 22.04
N ALA A 7 24.67 38.51 21.33
CA ALA A 7 23.50 38.52 20.45
C ALA A 7 23.60 37.47 19.31
N ILE A 8 24.78 37.34 18.69
CA ILE A 8 25.01 36.35 17.63
C ILE A 8 24.89 34.91 18.16
N ILE A 9 25.42 34.64 19.36
CA ILE A 9 25.32 33.32 20.00
C ILE A 9 23.87 32.97 20.31
N MET A 10 23.10 33.93 20.86
CA MET A 10 21.68 33.71 21.19
C MET A 10 20.84 33.39 19.96
N VAL A 11 21.01 34.12 18.85
CA VAL A 11 20.30 33.84 17.59
C VAL A 11 20.61 32.44 17.07
N LYS A 12 21.89 32.01 17.12
CA LYS A 12 22.28 30.66 16.68
C LYS A 12 21.65 29.56 17.55
N ILE A 13 21.59 29.75 18.87
CA ILE A 13 20.95 28.81 19.79
C ILE A 13 19.45 28.73 19.51
N THR A 14 18.77 29.87 19.30
CA THR A 14 17.33 29.89 18.99
C THR A 14 17.03 29.18 17.67
N VAL A 15 17.81 29.43 16.62
CA VAL A 15 17.66 28.74 15.34
C VAL A 15 17.90 27.23 15.48
N LEU A 16 18.93 26.82 16.22
CA LEU A 16 19.21 25.41 16.47
C LEU A 16 18.06 24.71 17.22
N LEU A 17 17.50 25.35 18.25
CA LEU A 17 16.37 24.83 19.00
C LEU A 17 15.10 24.72 18.14
N LEU A 18 14.85 25.69 17.26
CA LEU A 18 13.74 25.63 16.31
C LEU A 18 13.90 24.46 15.32
N VAL A 19 15.10 24.26 14.78
CA VAL A 19 15.39 23.13 13.87
C VAL A 19 15.20 21.80 14.59
N LEU A 20 15.72 21.65 15.81
CA LEU A 20 15.56 20.43 16.60
C LEU A 20 14.09 20.16 16.97
N GLY A 21 13.33 21.22 17.31
CA GLY A 21 11.91 21.12 17.60
C GLY A 21 11.09 20.64 16.40
N VAL A 22 11.37 21.16 15.20
CA VAL A 22 10.73 20.71 13.95
C VAL A 22 11.08 19.25 13.65
N VAL A 23 12.35 18.85 13.79
CA VAL A 23 12.78 17.46 13.56
C VAL A 23 12.12 16.49 14.55
N ALA A 24 11.99 16.86 15.82
CA ALA A 24 11.32 16.04 16.83
C ALA A 24 9.81 15.91 16.56
N ALA A 25 9.13 17.00 16.16
CA ALA A 25 7.71 16.97 15.80
C ALA A 25 7.42 16.11 14.56
N VAL A 26 8.35 16.03 13.61
CA VAL A 26 8.24 15.15 12.43
C VAL A 26 8.38 13.66 12.79
N LYS A 27 9.11 13.33 13.87
CA LYS A 27 9.31 11.93 14.32
C LYS A 27 8.16 11.38 15.17
N GLY A 28 7.27 12.24 15.68
CA GLY A 28 6.15 11.84 16.55
C GLY A 28 4.91 11.32 15.81
N ARG A 29 5.00 11.06 14.50
CA ARG A 29 3.87 10.52 13.73
C ARG A 29 3.78 9.03 14.04
N TRP A 30 2.67 8.62 14.66
CA TRP A 30 2.15 7.25 14.82
C TRP A 30 3.07 6.19 14.23
N THR A 31 3.73 5.36 15.04
CA THR A 31 4.32 4.11 14.56
C THR A 31 3.16 3.12 14.48
N PRO A 32 2.54 2.91 13.30
CA PRO A 32 1.61 1.80 13.15
C PRO A 32 2.44 0.53 13.29
N ASP A 33 1.82 -0.62 13.56
CA ASP A 33 2.56 -1.88 13.48
C ASP A 33 3.24 -1.96 12.10
N THR A 34 4.57 -1.83 12.09
CA THR A 34 5.36 -1.60 10.87
C THR A 34 5.51 -2.88 10.04
N ARG A 35 4.81 -3.96 10.42
CA ARG A 35 4.92 -5.30 9.84
C ARG A 35 3.59 -5.92 9.43
N ALA A 36 2.47 -5.21 9.55
CA ALA A 36 1.23 -5.69 8.95
C ALA A 36 1.44 -5.75 7.42
N ILE A 37 1.20 -6.93 6.85
CA ILE A 37 1.31 -7.22 5.41
C ILE A 37 -0.08 -7.38 4.81
N GLN A 38 -0.14 -7.17 3.51
CA GLN A 38 -1.33 -7.38 2.69
C GLN A 38 -1.72 -8.86 2.80
N HIS A 39 -2.97 -9.15 3.19
CA HIS A 39 -3.50 -10.50 3.15
C HIS A 39 -5.01 -10.47 2.91
N THR A 40 -5.53 -11.52 2.28
CA THR A 40 -6.95 -11.76 2.12
C THR A 40 -7.24 -13.24 2.35
N ARG A 41 -8.35 -13.52 3.02
CA ARG A 41 -8.96 -14.84 3.07
C ARG A 41 -10.20 -14.85 2.20
N LEU A 42 -10.27 -15.78 1.27
CA LEU A 42 -11.43 -16.04 0.43
C LEU A 42 -12.25 -17.16 1.07
N PHE A 43 -13.57 -17.05 0.97
CA PHE A 43 -14.53 -18.03 1.49
C PHE A 43 -15.49 -18.46 0.39
N SER A 44 -15.82 -19.75 0.36
CA SER A 44 -16.70 -20.35 -0.65
C SER A 44 -18.19 -20.15 -0.37
N ASP A 45 -18.53 -19.55 0.78
CA ASP A 45 -19.89 -19.24 1.17
C ASP A 45 -19.92 -17.90 1.92
N GLN A 46 -21.11 -17.32 1.99
CA GLN A 46 -21.35 -16.00 2.57
C GLN A 46 -21.08 -15.99 4.07
N ASN A 47 -20.77 -14.80 4.58
CA ASN A 47 -20.55 -14.52 6.00
C ASN A 47 -19.37 -15.29 6.61
N GLY A 48 -18.36 -15.62 5.79
CA GLY A 48 -17.12 -16.25 6.25
C GLY A 48 -17.29 -17.75 6.51
N MET A 49 -18.16 -18.40 5.75
CA MET A 49 -18.48 -19.82 5.85
C MET A 49 -17.90 -20.59 4.65
N GLY A 50 -18.05 -21.92 4.66
CA GLY A 50 -17.57 -22.77 3.57
C GLY A 50 -16.08 -23.11 3.67
N THR A 51 -15.50 -23.55 2.55
CA THR A 51 -14.04 -23.73 2.42
C THR A 51 -13.38 -22.36 2.31
N TYR A 52 -12.08 -22.29 2.63
CA TYR A 52 -11.36 -21.03 2.58
C TYR A 52 -9.96 -21.19 1.99
N LEU A 53 -9.47 -20.10 1.40
CA LEU A 53 -8.11 -19.95 0.90
C LEU A 53 -7.49 -18.68 1.50
N ASP A 54 -6.34 -18.84 2.15
CA ASP A 54 -5.53 -17.71 2.63
C ASP A 54 -4.55 -17.28 1.54
N VAL A 55 -4.52 -15.98 1.23
CA VAL A 55 -3.67 -15.41 0.19
C VAL A 55 -2.94 -14.19 0.73
N ASP A 56 -1.61 -14.20 0.63
CA ASP A 56 -0.72 -13.08 1.01
C ASP A 56 0.12 -12.56 -0.16
N ASN A 57 -0.07 -13.14 -1.35
CA ASN A 57 0.66 -12.80 -2.57
C ASN A 57 -0.29 -12.75 -3.77
N TYR A 58 0.24 -12.45 -4.95
CA TYR A 58 -0.56 -12.47 -6.16
C TYR A 58 -0.86 -13.90 -6.59
N VAL A 59 -2.09 -14.13 -7.01
CA VAL A 59 -2.55 -15.43 -7.52
C VAL A 59 -3.06 -15.20 -8.94
N PRO A 60 -2.26 -15.55 -9.96
CA PRO A 60 -2.65 -15.33 -11.36
C PRO A 60 -3.72 -16.32 -11.84
N VAL A 61 -3.87 -17.48 -11.19
CA VAL A 61 -4.83 -18.52 -11.54
C VAL A 61 -5.35 -19.15 -10.24
N LEU A 62 -6.61 -18.91 -9.88
CA LEU A 62 -7.22 -19.47 -8.67
C LEU A 62 -7.46 -20.99 -8.77
N ALA A 63 -7.69 -21.50 -9.98
CA ALA A 63 -7.82 -22.94 -10.25
C ALA A 63 -6.62 -23.77 -9.80
N GLU A 64 -5.41 -23.20 -9.74
CA GLU A 64 -4.22 -23.90 -9.20
C GLU A 64 -4.31 -24.17 -7.68
N ASN A 65 -5.28 -23.55 -7.00
CA ASN A 65 -5.55 -23.69 -5.57
C ASN A 65 -6.94 -24.30 -5.30
N ASP A 66 -7.57 -24.91 -6.31
CA ASP A 66 -8.93 -25.48 -6.23
C ASP A 66 -9.99 -24.47 -5.72
N PHE A 67 -9.86 -23.19 -6.08
CA PHE A 67 -10.72 -22.09 -5.61
C PHE A 67 -11.20 -21.16 -6.74
N ASP A 68 -11.29 -21.68 -7.95
CA ASP A 68 -11.71 -20.94 -9.15
C ASP A 68 -13.21 -20.70 -9.16
N ASP A 69 -13.65 -19.46 -9.35
CA ASP A 69 -15.08 -19.12 -9.39
C ASP A 69 -15.86 -19.57 -8.13
N GLU A 70 -15.18 -19.73 -6.99
CA GLU A 70 -15.80 -20.17 -5.73
C GLU A 70 -16.02 -19.01 -4.74
N THR A 71 -15.45 -17.82 -4.98
CA THR A 71 -15.41 -16.76 -3.95
C THR A 71 -16.78 -16.09 -3.75
N GLU A 72 -17.32 -16.20 -2.54
CA GLU A 72 -18.59 -15.58 -2.08
C GLU A 72 -18.37 -14.50 -1.02
N CYS A 73 -17.30 -14.61 -0.22
CA CYS A 73 -16.99 -13.67 0.85
C CYS A 73 -15.47 -13.54 1.02
N VAL A 74 -15.02 -12.36 1.48
CA VAL A 74 -13.61 -12.13 1.81
C VAL A 74 -13.45 -11.46 3.16
N CYS A 75 -12.33 -11.74 3.81
CA CYS A 75 -11.81 -10.99 4.95
C CYS A 75 -10.37 -10.58 4.66
N GLU A 76 -10.10 -9.27 4.64
CA GLU A 76 -8.84 -8.75 4.12
C GLU A 76 -8.27 -7.59 4.95
N THR A 77 -6.94 -7.51 4.89
CA THR A 77 -6.20 -6.31 5.22
C THR A 77 -5.40 -5.91 3.99
N GLY A 78 -5.63 -4.70 3.49
CA GLY A 78 -4.98 -4.22 2.29
C GLY A 78 -5.87 -3.48 1.32
N ILE A 79 -5.42 -3.41 0.07
CA ILE A 79 -6.23 -3.05 -1.09
C ILE A 79 -6.14 -4.22 -2.06
N TRP A 80 -7.22 -5.00 -2.20
CA TRP A 80 -7.25 -6.22 -3.00
C TRP A 80 -8.17 -6.09 -4.20
N PHE A 81 -7.75 -6.66 -5.32
CA PHE A 81 -8.48 -6.71 -6.58
C PHE A 81 -8.71 -8.17 -6.96
N TYR A 82 -9.95 -8.47 -7.33
CA TYR A 82 -10.44 -9.76 -7.75
C TYR A 82 -10.92 -9.63 -9.19
N TYR A 83 -10.50 -10.54 -10.05
CA TYR A 83 -10.65 -10.46 -11.50
C TYR A 83 -11.48 -11.63 -12.02
N GLU A 84 -12.40 -11.34 -12.94
CA GLU A 84 -13.25 -12.32 -13.61
C GLU A 84 -12.48 -13.38 -14.41
N HIS A 85 -11.27 -13.05 -14.84
CA HIS A 85 -10.43 -13.93 -15.64
C HIS A 85 -9.08 -14.12 -14.99
N GLU A 86 -8.43 -15.22 -15.38
CA GLU A 86 -7.05 -15.48 -15.07
C GLU A 86 -6.12 -14.34 -15.53
N GLN A 87 -4.91 -14.33 -14.96
CA GLN A 87 -3.83 -13.41 -15.31
C GLN A 87 -4.23 -11.93 -15.18
N TYR A 88 -5.12 -11.63 -14.23
CA TYR A 88 -5.55 -10.27 -13.87
C TYR A 88 -6.30 -9.55 -15.00
N ASN A 89 -7.20 -10.27 -15.69
CA ASN A 89 -7.95 -9.79 -16.86
C ASN A 89 -7.03 -9.25 -17.97
N GLN A 90 -6.30 -10.13 -18.66
CA GLN A 90 -5.62 -9.75 -19.90
C GLN A 90 -6.60 -9.56 -21.08
N SER A 91 -7.82 -10.05 -20.94
CA SER A 91 -9.00 -9.72 -21.76
C SER A 91 -9.98 -8.86 -20.95
N PRO A 92 -10.90 -8.12 -21.60
CA PRO A 92 -11.93 -7.37 -20.90
C PRO A 92 -12.75 -8.30 -19.99
N GLY A 93 -12.84 -7.94 -18.71
CA GLY A 93 -13.58 -8.67 -17.68
C GLY A 93 -13.88 -7.77 -16.50
N GLN A 94 -14.72 -8.24 -15.59
CA GLN A 94 -15.06 -7.54 -14.37
C GLN A 94 -13.88 -7.51 -13.40
N VAL A 95 -13.74 -6.37 -12.72
CA VAL A 95 -12.82 -6.19 -11.60
C VAL A 95 -13.62 -5.72 -10.42
N PHE A 96 -13.46 -6.43 -9.31
CA PHE A 96 -14.02 -6.06 -8.03
C PHE A 96 -12.89 -5.81 -7.04
N TRP A 97 -13.10 -4.89 -6.09
CA TRP A 97 -12.07 -4.57 -5.12
C TRP A 97 -12.67 -4.19 -3.78
N TYR A 98 -11.96 -4.57 -2.74
CA TYR A 98 -12.18 -4.09 -1.39
C TYR A 98 -10.88 -3.45 -0.87
N HIS A 99 -11.03 -2.72 0.22
CA HIS A 99 -9.88 -2.24 0.97
C HIS A 99 -10.25 -2.05 2.44
N GLY A 100 -9.29 -2.28 3.33
CA GLY A 100 -9.48 -2.07 4.75
C GLY A 100 -8.40 -2.70 5.62
N ILE A 101 -8.63 -2.67 6.92
CA ILE A 101 -7.87 -3.42 7.92
C ILE A 101 -8.88 -4.32 8.61
N ASP A 102 -8.63 -5.63 8.58
CA ASP A 102 -9.53 -6.67 9.09
C ASP A 102 -10.98 -6.50 8.59
N TYR A 103 -11.12 -6.09 7.32
CA TYR A 103 -12.41 -5.83 6.70
C TYR A 103 -12.98 -7.11 6.12
N CYS A 104 -14.24 -7.44 6.45
CA CYS A 104 -14.94 -8.59 5.89
C CYS A 104 -16.22 -8.16 5.15
N SER A 105 -16.49 -8.77 4.00
CA SER A 105 -17.71 -8.52 3.24
C SER A 105 -18.05 -9.65 2.28
N ASN A 106 -19.35 -9.87 2.07
CA ASN A 106 -19.83 -10.74 1.01
C ASN A 106 -19.65 -10.04 -0.34
N PHE A 107 -19.43 -10.80 -1.40
CA PHE A 107 -19.46 -10.27 -2.75
C PHE A 107 -20.91 -9.90 -3.11
N ALA A 108 -21.07 -8.84 -3.91
CA ALA A 108 -22.37 -8.57 -4.51
C ALA A 108 -22.76 -9.73 -5.44
N SER A 109 -24.04 -10.04 -5.55
CA SER A 109 -24.51 -11.25 -6.25
C SER A 109 -24.07 -11.37 -7.71
N HIS A 110 -23.73 -10.26 -8.37
CA HIS A 110 -23.23 -10.26 -9.75
C HIS A 110 -21.70 -10.42 -9.87
N TYR A 111 -20.98 -10.42 -8.74
CA TYR A 111 -19.54 -10.71 -8.65
C TYR A 111 -19.25 -12.02 -7.91
N ALA A 112 -20.21 -12.55 -7.16
CA ALA A 112 -20.06 -13.83 -6.46
C ALA A 112 -19.83 -14.96 -7.46
N ASN A 113 -18.92 -15.87 -7.13
CA ASN A 113 -18.55 -17.03 -7.97
C ASN A 113 -18.04 -16.67 -9.37
N THR A 114 -17.31 -15.56 -9.50
CA THR A 114 -16.71 -15.17 -10.79
C THR A 114 -15.21 -14.91 -10.74
N ALA A 115 -14.59 -14.90 -9.55
CA ALA A 115 -13.18 -14.52 -9.45
C ALA A 115 -12.27 -15.71 -9.83
N SER A 116 -11.41 -15.50 -10.83
CA SER A 116 -10.43 -16.51 -11.29
C SER A 116 -8.98 -16.05 -11.08
N SER A 117 -8.73 -14.79 -10.70
CA SER A 117 -7.41 -14.33 -10.24
C SER A 117 -7.51 -13.14 -9.27
N LEU A 118 -6.44 -12.90 -8.49
CA LEU A 118 -6.39 -11.77 -7.56
C LEU A 118 -4.98 -11.21 -7.33
N ARG A 119 -4.92 -9.91 -7.00
CA ARG A 119 -3.69 -9.22 -6.57
C ARG A 119 -4.00 -8.05 -5.66
N PHE A 120 -3.01 -7.59 -4.90
CA PHE A 120 -3.13 -6.37 -4.11
C PHE A 120 -2.41 -5.16 -4.74
N ALA A 121 -2.79 -3.95 -4.35
CA ALA A 121 -2.00 -2.74 -4.56
C ALA A 121 -1.32 -2.29 -3.26
N GLY A 122 -0.18 -1.63 -3.39
CA GLY A 122 0.61 -1.13 -2.26
C GLY A 122 1.94 -1.85 -2.10
N ASP A 123 2.64 -1.56 -1.01
CA ASP A 123 3.90 -2.20 -0.66
C ASP A 123 3.61 -3.62 -0.12
N PRO A 124 4.37 -4.65 -0.58
CA PRO A 124 4.12 -6.03 -0.18
C PRO A 124 4.58 -6.35 1.25
N SER A 125 5.45 -5.51 1.80
CA SER A 125 6.13 -5.73 3.09
C SER A 125 5.63 -4.83 4.21
N ASN A 126 4.82 -3.81 3.88
CA ASN A 126 4.36 -2.81 4.83
C ASN A 126 3.09 -2.11 4.32
N LEU A 127 1.96 -2.23 5.00
CA LEU A 127 0.73 -1.51 4.61
C LEU A 127 0.89 0.02 4.55
N ASN A 128 1.83 0.59 5.31
CA ASN A 128 2.14 2.02 5.32
C ASN A 128 3.29 2.39 4.37
N GLY A 129 3.73 1.47 3.53
CA GLY A 129 4.78 1.72 2.54
C GLY A 129 4.27 2.68 1.47
N ASP A 130 4.94 3.84 1.36
CA ASP A 130 4.64 4.85 0.34
C ASP A 130 4.94 4.30 -1.07
N THR A 131 3.91 3.80 -1.73
CA THR A 131 3.99 3.27 -3.10
C THR A 131 2.83 3.75 -3.94
N TRP A 132 3.01 3.74 -5.25
CA TRP A 132 1.93 3.93 -6.20
C TRP A 132 2.00 2.83 -7.25
N THR A 133 0.83 2.31 -7.63
CA THR A 133 0.69 1.26 -8.62
C THR A 133 -0.06 1.80 -9.82
N VAL A 134 0.50 1.61 -11.01
CA VAL A 134 -0.13 1.98 -12.29
C VAL A 134 -0.53 0.73 -13.02
N TYR A 135 -1.69 0.77 -13.65
CA TYR A 135 -2.24 -0.29 -14.48
C TYR A 135 -2.24 0.17 -15.93
N GLN A 136 -1.97 -0.76 -16.85
CA GLN A 136 -1.91 -0.47 -18.27
C GLN A 136 -3.28 -0.08 -18.84
N GLU A 137 -4.34 -0.73 -18.36
CA GLU A 137 -5.70 -0.59 -18.86
C GLU A 137 -6.60 0.16 -17.86
N ILE A 138 -7.84 0.44 -18.28
CA ILE A 138 -8.87 1.03 -17.41
C ILE A 138 -9.33 0.06 -16.32
N ILE A 139 -9.81 0.60 -15.19
CA ILE A 139 -10.39 -0.17 -14.08
C ILE A 139 -9.42 -1.25 -13.55
N TYR A 140 -8.13 -0.91 -13.44
CA TYR A 140 -7.11 -1.75 -12.81
C TYR A 140 -6.83 -3.09 -13.52
N ASN A 141 -7.18 -3.21 -14.81
CA ASN A 141 -6.94 -4.40 -15.64
C ASN A 141 -5.51 -4.48 -16.19
N GLY A 142 -5.12 -5.67 -16.65
CA GLY A 142 -3.90 -5.91 -17.40
C GLY A 142 -2.62 -5.79 -16.58
N HIS A 143 -1.50 -5.54 -17.28
CA HIS A 143 -0.19 -5.39 -16.66
C HIS A 143 -0.15 -4.20 -15.70
N PHE A 144 0.65 -4.32 -14.65
CA PHE A 144 0.84 -3.24 -13.67
C PHE A 144 2.32 -2.96 -13.43
N LYS A 145 2.61 -1.77 -12.94
CA LYS A 145 3.92 -1.39 -12.43
C LYS A 145 3.79 -0.67 -11.10
N ARG A 146 4.47 -1.20 -10.08
CA ARG A 146 4.58 -0.57 -8.77
C ARG A 146 5.85 0.28 -8.71
N PHE A 147 5.72 1.45 -8.12
CA PHE A 147 6.80 2.40 -7.92
C PHE A 147 6.90 2.74 -6.43
N LEU A 148 8.10 2.64 -5.88
CA LEU A 148 8.40 3.08 -4.53
C LEU A 148 8.59 4.60 -4.52
N ARG A 149 8.07 5.29 -3.50
CA ARG A 149 8.34 6.72 -3.32
C ARG A 149 9.82 6.92 -3.00
N SER A 150 10.60 7.33 -4.01
CA SER A 150 11.99 7.73 -3.79
C SER A 150 12.05 9.14 -3.19
N LEU A 151 11.75 9.24 -1.88
CA LEU A 151 12.12 10.42 -1.08
C LEU A 151 13.66 10.64 -1.06
N ARG A 152 14.44 9.59 -1.37
CA ARG A 152 15.90 9.67 -1.52
C ARG A 152 16.34 10.61 -2.63
N LEU A 153 15.65 10.66 -3.77
CA LEU A 153 16.09 11.50 -4.91
C LEU A 153 15.89 13.00 -4.65
N THR A 154 14.86 13.39 -3.90
CA THR A 154 14.60 14.80 -3.57
C THR A 154 15.57 15.30 -2.49
N VAL A 155 15.83 14.51 -1.45
CA VAL A 155 16.78 14.88 -0.38
C VAL A 155 18.23 14.83 -0.87
N GLN A 156 18.60 13.89 -1.74
CA GLN A 156 19.95 13.82 -2.32
C GLN A 156 20.21 14.95 -3.33
N LYS A 157 19.20 15.35 -4.11
CA LYS A 157 19.30 16.54 -4.98
C LYS A 157 19.38 17.84 -4.17
N LEU A 158 18.63 17.98 -3.08
CA LEU A 158 18.74 19.13 -2.17
C LEU A 158 20.08 19.16 -1.42
N GLY A 159 20.57 18.02 -0.94
CA GLY A 159 21.88 17.91 -0.30
C GLY A 159 23.03 18.28 -1.23
N ASN A 160 22.99 17.83 -2.49
CA ASN A 160 23.98 18.18 -3.51
C ASN A 160 23.87 19.63 -3.99
N PHE A 161 22.72 20.28 -3.82
CA PHE A 161 22.56 21.71 -4.10
C PHE A 161 23.16 22.55 -2.97
N ILE A 162 22.97 22.15 -1.72
CA ILE A 162 23.51 22.85 -0.55
C ILE A 162 25.05 22.73 -0.50
N THR A 163 25.63 21.59 -0.88
CA THR A 163 27.10 21.40 -0.91
C THR A 163 27.80 22.04 -2.11
N LYS A 164 27.06 22.47 -3.14
CA LYS A 164 27.62 23.21 -4.29
C LYS A 164 27.53 24.73 -4.16
N VAL A 165 26.82 25.23 -3.16
CA VAL A 165 26.60 26.68 -2.93
C VAL A 165 27.51 27.21 -1.80
N HIS A 166 28.49 26.44 -1.34
CA HIS A 166 29.55 26.87 -0.42
C HIS A 166 30.93 26.59 -1.01
#